data_AF-A0A7J5TWK5-F1
#
_entry.id   AF-A0A7J5TWK5-F1
#
_cell.length_a   1.000
_cell.length_b   1.000
_cell.length_c   1.000
_cell.angle_alpha   90.00
_cell.angle_beta   90.00
_cell.angle_gamma   90.00
#
_symmetry.space_group_name_H-M   'P 1'
#
loop_
_entity.id
_entity.type
_entity.pdbx_description
1 polymer ?
#
loop_
_entity_poly.entity_id
_entity_poly.type
_entity_poly.pdbx_seq_one_letter_code
_entity_poly.pdbx_strand_id
1 'polypeptide(L)' 'MVIRIPKDAPASAVDEALKRIASQPKKARKGFDPKKYAGKIKFPVDGLTYQKQMRDEWQ' A
#
# COMPACT_ATOMS: atom_id res chain seq x y z
N MET A 1 -7.96 -4.07 -4.46
CA MET A 1 -7.72 -5.26 -3.59
C MET A 1 -7.51 -4.73 -2.18
N VAL A 2 -8.15 -5.31 -1.15
CA VAL A 2 -7.96 -4.90 0.25
C VAL A 2 -7.59 -6.16 1.02
N ILE A 3 -6.44 -6.15 1.67
CA ILE A 3 -5.97 -7.25 2.52
C ILE A 3 -6.06 -6.73 3.95
N ARG A 4 -6.71 -7.49 4.83
CA ARG A 4 -6.76 -7.18 6.26
C ARG A 4 -5.76 -8.10 6.95
N ILE A 5 -4.68 -7.52 7.43
CA ILE A 5 -3.68 -8.21 8.25
C ILE A 5 -3.83 -7.64 9.67
N PRO A 6 -4.08 -8.47 10.69
CA PRO A 6 -4.14 -8.00 12.07
C PRO A 6 -2.77 -7.49 12.50
N LYS A 7 -2.74 -6.48 13.38
CA LYS A 7 -1.52 -5.78 13.79
C LYS A 7 -0.52 -6.70 14.50
N ASP A 8 -1.03 -7.76 15.13
CA ASP A 8 -0.24 -8.73 15.91
C ASP A 8 0.19 -9.96 15.08
N ALA A 9 0.00 -9.92 13.75
CA ALA A 9 0.40 -11.03 12.89
C ALA A 9 1.94 -11.14 12.79
N PRO A 10 2.50 -12.36 12.84
CA PRO A 10 3.93 -12.57 12.62
C PRO A 10 4.32 -12.21 11.18
N ALA A 11 5.55 -11.76 10.97
CA ALA A 11 6.06 -11.34 9.66
C ALA A 11 5.89 -12.42 8.57
N SER A 12 5.99 -13.69 8.95
CA SER A 12 5.76 -14.83 8.05
C SER A 12 4.36 -14.86 7.44
N ALA A 13 3.33 -14.42 8.18
CA ALA A 13 1.96 -14.36 7.68
C ALA A 13 1.78 -13.28 6.60
N VAL A 14 2.59 -12.20 6.67
CA VAL A 14 2.62 -11.15 5.65
C VAL A 14 3.25 -11.70 4.36
N ASP A 15 4.38 -12.41 4.48
CA ASP A 15 5.07 -13.02 3.35
C ASP A 15 4.22 -14.06 2.61
N GLU A 16 3.49 -14.89 3.35
CA GLU A 16 2.56 -15.86 2.76
C GLU A 16 1.39 -15.19 2.05
N ALA A 17 0.84 -14.12 2.63
CA ALA A 17 -0.22 -13.35 1.99
C ALA A 17 0.26 -12.70 0.67
N LEU A 18 1.48 -12.15 0.68
CA LEU A 18 2.12 -11.58 -0.52
C LEU A 18 2.37 -12.65 -1.59
N LYS A 19 2.89 -13.82 -1.21
CA LYS A 19 3.12 -14.94 -2.13
C LYS A 19 1.82 -15.43 -2.78
N ARG A 20 0.74 -15.57 -2.01
CA ARG A 20 -0.59 -15.98 -2.53
C ARG A 20 -1.14 -14.98 -3.56
N ILE A 21 -0.87 -13.70 -3.40
CA ILE A 21 -1.27 -12.67 -4.37
C ILE A 21 -0.39 -12.74 -5.62
N ALA A 22 0.92 -12.93 -5.43
CA ALA A 22 1.89 -13.09 -6.51
C ALA A 22 1.66 -14.37 -7.34
N SER A 23 1.00 -15.38 -6.78
CA SER A 23 0.63 -16.61 -7.50
C SER A 23 -0.75 -16.56 -8.16
N GLN A 24 -1.58 -15.54 -7.91
CA GLN A 24 -2.90 -15.44 -8.54
C GLN A 24 -2.80 -15.20 -10.06
N PRO A 25 -3.66 -15.86 -10.87
CA PRO A 25 -3.69 -15.64 -12.31
C PRO A 25 -4.02 -14.18 -12.63
N LYS A 26 -3.35 -13.61 -13.65
CA LYS A 26 -3.49 -12.19 -14.05
C LYS A 26 -4.95 -11.75 -14.27
N LYS A 27 -5.82 -12.67 -14.70
CA LYS A 27 -7.26 -12.44 -14.91
C LYS A 27 -8.05 -12.28 -13.61
N ALA A 28 -7.60 -12.88 -12.51
CA ALA A 28 -8.22 -12.80 -11.18
C ALA A 28 -7.72 -11.58 -10.37
N ARG A 29 -6.58 -10.98 -10.77
CA ARG A 29 -6.11 -9.73 -10.19
C ARG A 29 -6.99 -8.59 -10.66
N LYS A 30 -8.01 -8.24 -9.87
CA LYS A 30 -8.66 -6.93 -9.99
C LYS A 30 -7.55 -5.88 -9.91
N GLY A 31 -7.26 -5.25 -11.06
CA GLY A 31 -6.23 -4.22 -11.18
C GLY A 31 -6.37 -3.15 -10.10
N PHE A 32 -5.25 -2.53 -9.76
CA PHE A 32 -5.29 -1.31 -8.95
C PHE A 32 -5.96 -0.22 -9.79
N ASP A 33 -7.11 0.27 -9.32
CA ASP A 33 -7.74 1.45 -9.89
C ASP A 33 -7.22 2.68 -9.11
N PRO A 34 -6.24 3.43 -9.67
CA PRO A 34 -5.70 4.60 -8.99
C PRO A 34 -6.75 5.69 -8.79
N LYS A 35 -7.75 5.78 -9.66
CA LYS A 35 -8.80 6.81 -9.59
C LYS A 35 -9.82 6.53 -8.48
N LYS A 36 -9.94 5.28 -8.02
CA LYS A 36 -10.88 4.93 -6.93
C LYS A 36 -10.53 5.60 -5.60
N TYR A 37 -9.26 5.95 -5.38
CA TYR A 37 -8.79 6.52 -4.12
C TYR A 37 -7.97 7.80 -4.25
N ALA A 38 -7.55 8.17 -5.47
CA ALA A 38 -6.93 9.48 -5.74
C ALA A 38 -7.85 10.62 -5.25
N GLY A 39 -7.32 11.50 -4.41
CA GLY A 39 -8.04 12.66 -3.87
C GLY A 39 -9.04 12.39 -2.74
N LYS A 40 -9.22 11.13 -2.31
CA LYS A 40 -10.11 10.82 -1.17
C LYS A 40 -9.53 11.23 0.18
N ILE A 41 -8.20 11.27 0.28
CA ILE A 41 -7.51 11.72 1.49
C ILE A 41 -7.10 13.17 1.25
N LYS A 42 -7.78 14.09 1.94
CA LYS A 42 -7.29 15.46 2.09
C LYS A 42 -6.16 15.43 3.11
N PHE A 43 -4.94 15.26 2.62
CA PHE A 43 -3.78 15.38 3.47
C PHE A 43 -3.67 16.86 3.91
N PRO A 44 -3.54 17.15 5.21
CA PRO A 44 -3.43 18.53 5.71
C PRO A 44 -2.08 19.17 5.35
N VAL A 45 -1.15 18.38 4.83
CA VAL A 45 0.20 18.76 4.46
C VAL A 45 0.45 18.34 3.02
N ASP A 46 1.19 19.14 2.26
CA ASP A 46 1.61 18.78 0.91
C ASP A 46 2.37 17.43 0.92
N GLY A 47 1.95 16.53 0.03
CA GLY A 47 2.46 15.15 0.01
C GLY A 47 3.94 15.07 -0.34
N LEU A 48 4.44 15.99 -1.18
CA LEU A 48 5.86 16.06 -1.53
C LEU A 48 6.69 16.53 -0.34
N THR A 49 6.20 17.53 0.39
CA THR A 49 6.85 18.06 1.59
C THR A 49 6.95 16.97 2.66
N TYR A 50 5.87 16.23 2.91
CA TYR A 50 5.87 15.10 3.85
C TYR A 50 6.82 13.98 3.42
N GLN A 51 6.82 13.60 2.13
CA GLN A 51 7.70 12.55 1.62
C GLN A 51 9.18 12.88 1.81
N LYS A 52 9.56 14.13 1.53
CA LYS A 52 10.95 14.54 1.66
C LYS A 52 11.40 14.68 3.13
N GLN A 53 10.51 15.07 4.05
CA GLN A 53 10.78 15.05 5.50
C GLN A 53 11.03 13.63 6.02
N MET A 54 10.23 12.65 5.57
CA MET A 54 10.37 11.25 6.01
C MET A 54 11.62 10.56 5.46
N ARG A 55 12.16 11.05 4.33
CA ARG A 55 13.36 10.49 3.70
C ARG A 55 14.65 11.19 4.11
N ASP A 56 14.58 12.19 4.97
CA ASP A 56 15.75 12.97 5.39
C ASP A 56 16.51 13.59 4.20
N GLU A 57 15.80 13.87 3.09
CA GLU A 57 16.36 14.38 1.84
C GLU A 57 16.58 15.91 1.87
N TRP A 58 16.23 16.59 2.98
CA TRP A 58 16.52 18.01 3.20
C TRP A 58 17.76 18.13 4.10
N GLN A 59 18.93 18.24 3.47
CA GLN A 59 20.11 18.88 4.05
C GLN A 59 20.03 20.39 3.83
#